data_AF-A0A7W0GGW9-F1
#
_entry.id   AF-A0A7W0GGW9-F1
#
_cell.length_a   1.000
_cell.length_b   1.000
_cell.length_c   1.000
_cell.angle_alpha   90.00
_cell.angle_beta   90.00
_cell.angle_gamma   90.00
#
_symmetry.space_group_name_H-M   'P 1'
#
loop_
_entity.id
_entity.type
_entity.pdbx_description
1 polymer ?
#
loop_
_entity_poly.entity_id
_entity_poly.type
_entity_poly.pdbx_seq_one_letter_code
_entity_poly.pdbx_strand_id
1 'polypeptide(L)'
;MSVINNPRTLHVLAPRGERRLRVALYSHDALGLGHLRRNLAIAGAFSSDERSPDVLLFAGSLESTGFQRPAGCDLITLPSLQKSDDGAYGARQLSVELDEVVQLRSSILESALAAFAPDVLIVDKHPLGA
;
A
#
# COMPACT_ATOMS: atom_id res chain seq x y z
N MET A 1 11.83 -35.09 -27.37
CA MET A 1 12.00 -33.64 -27.64
C MET A 1 10.84 -32.94 -26.94
N SER A 2 11.09 -32.38 -25.76
CA SER A 2 10.07 -31.85 -24.84
C SER A 2 9.62 -30.47 -25.30
N VAL A 3 8.33 -30.30 -25.58
CA VAL A 3 7.72 -28.99 -25.82
C VAL A 3 7.06 -28.55 -24.51
N ILE A 4 7.64 -27.51 -23.90
CA ILE A 4 7.19 -26.93 -22.64
C ILE A 4 5.90 -26.15 -22.92
N ASN A 5 4.77 -26.69 -22.47
CA ASN A 5 3.47 -26.04 -22.49
C ASN A 5 3.27 -25.37 -21.13
N ASN A 6 3.40 -24.05 -21.05
CA ASN A 6 3.12 -23.29 -19.83
C ASN A 6 2.00 -22.27 -20.11
N PRO A 7 0.74 -22.57 -19.80
CA PRO A 7 -0.30 -21.55 -19.83
C PRO A 7 -0.09 -20.65 -18.62
N ARG A 8 0.48 -19.47 -18.84
CA ARG A 8 0.39 -18.38 -17.86
C ARG A 8 -1.09 -18.11 -17.63
N THR A 9 -1.59 -18.53 -16.47
CA THR A 9 -2.94 -18.28 -15.99
C THR A 9 -3.19 -16.76 -15.99
N LEU A 10 -3.80 -16.26 -17.06
CA LEU A 10 -4.55 -15.02 -17.00
C LEU A 10 -5.76 -15.30 -16.10
N HIS A 11 -5.67 -14.89 -14.83
CA HIS A 11 -6.87 -14.76 -14.00
C HIS A 11 -7.73 -13.66 -14.63
N VAL A 12 -8.63 -14.07 -15.52
CA VAL A 12 -9.76 -13.24 -15.93
C VAL A 12 -10.60 -13.07 -14.67
N LEU A 13 -10.49 -11.88 -14.04
CA LEU A 13 -11.35 -11.47 -12.95
C LEU A 13 -12.79 -11.60 -13.45
N ALA A 14 -13.56 -12.47 -12.80
CA ALA A 14 -14.98 -12.63 -13.07
C ALA A 14 -15.67 -11.25 -13.04
N PRO A 15 -16.68 -10.99 -13.88
CA PRO A 15 -17.42 -9.74 -13.82
C PRO A 15 -18.17 -9.69 -12.48
N ARG A 16 -17.59 -9.02 -11.47
CA ARG A 16 -18.26 -8.75 -10.20
C ARG A 16 -19.28 -7.63 -10.43
N GLY A 17 -20.43 -7.99 -10.99
CA GLY A 17 -21.62 -7.18 -10.81
C GLY A 17 -21.98 -7.21 -9.33
N GLU A 18 -21.88 -6.04 -8.66
CA GLU A 18 -22.65 -5.58 -7.47
C GLU A 18 -21.82 -4.83 -6.41
N ARG A 19 -20.49 -4.99 -6.33
CA ARG A 19 -19.67 -4.25 -5.34
C ARG A 19 -18.60 -3.39 -6.01
N ARG A 20 -18.42 -2.15 -5.52
CA ARG A 20 -17.31 -1.26 -5.94
C ARG A 20 -15.98 -1.99 -5.85
N LEU A 21 -15.10 -1.80 -6.84
CA LEU A 21 -13.76 -2.37 -6.80
C LEU A 21 -13.03 -1.88 -5.54
N ARG A 22 -12.31 -2.75 -4.84
CA ARG A 22 -11.45 -2.35 -3.71
C ARG A 22 -10.00 -2.38 -4.14
N VAL A 23 -9.30 -1.27 -3.92
CA VAL A 23 -7.87 -1.14 -4.22
C VAL A 23 -7.12 -0.82 -2.94
N ALA A 24 -6.11 -1.62 -2.62
CA ALA A 24 -5.15 -1.29 -1.58
C ALA A 24 -3.91 -0.66 -2.23
N LEU A 25 -3.44 0.46 -1.67
CA LEU A 25 -2.20 1.12 -2.06
C LEU A 25 -1.23 1.05 -0.89
N TYR A 26 -0.01 0.58 -1.11
CA TYR A 26 1.02 0.51 -0.08
C TYR A 26 2.28 1.26 -0.52
N SER A 27 2.78 2.11 0.37
CA SER A 27 4.09 2.73 0.27
C SER A 27 4.99 2.15 1.35
N HIS A 28 6.21 1.73 0.97
CA HIS A 28 7.22 1.26 1.93
C HIS A 28 7.73 2.39 2.87
N ASP A 29 7.46 3.65 2.56
CA ASP A 29 7.85 4.84 3.33
C ASP A 29 9.34 4.87 3.68
N ALA A 30 10.16 5.15 2.67
CA ALA A 30 11.47 5.74 2.91
C ALA A 30 11.32 7.27 2.84
N LEU A 31 11.85 7.99 3.83
CA LEU A 31 12.00 9.45 3.93
C LEU A 31 11.35 10.30 2.82
N GLY A 32 10.38 11.12 3.22
CA GLY A 32 9.81 12.19 2.39
C GLY A 32 8.36 11.96 1.98
N LEU A 33 7.68 13.05 1.61
CA LEU A 33 6.24 13.05 1.27
C LEU A 33 5.95 12.58 -0.16
N GLY A 34 6.98 12.29 -0.96
CA GLY A 34 6.83 11.98 -2.39
C GLY A 34 6.00 10.73 -2.66
N HIS A 35 6.19 9.67 -1.88
CA HIS A 35 5.42 8.43 -2.01
C HIS A 35 3.95 8.63 -1.62
N LEU A 36 3.68 9.33 -0.52
CA LEU A 36 2.32 9.65 -0.10
C LEU A 36 1.61 10.52 -1.16
N ARG A 37 2.26 11.58 -1.64
CA ARG A 37 1.70 12.47 -2.68
C ARG A 37 1.38 11.71 -3.97
N ARG A 38 2.26 10.81 -4.40
CA ARG A 38 2.05 9.99 -5.59
C ARG A 38 0.86 9.05 -5.41
N ASN A 39 0.78 8.35 -4.28
CA ASN A 39 -0.33 7.45 -4.01
C ASN A 39 -1.66 8.19 -3.87
N LEU A 40 -1.68 9.36 -3.25
CA LEU A 40 -2.88 10.21 -3.20
C LEU A 40 -3.28 10.73 -4.59
N ALA A 41 -2.32 11.04 -5.46
CA ALA A 41 -2.61 11.42 -6.84
C ALA A 41 -3.20 10.25 -7.64
N ILE A 42 -2.68 9.02 -7.45
CA ILE A 42 -3.24 7.80 -8.05
C ILE A 42 -4.67 7.57 -7.54
N ALA A 43 -4.88 7.65 -6.22
CA ALA A 43 -6.20 7.53 -5.62
C ALA A 43 -7.17 8.60 -6.15
N GLY A 44 -6.71 9.84 -6.30
CA GLY A 44 -7.50 10.94 -6.85
C GLY A 44 -7.88 10.76 -8.31
N ALA A 45 -7.02 10.14 -9.11
CA ALA A 45 -7.35 9.80 -10.50
C ALA A 45 -8.49 8.78 -10.59
N PHE A 46 -8.64 7.91 -9.59
CA PHE A 46 -9.74 6.97 -9.52
C PHE A 46 -11.08 7.60 -9.16
N SER A 47 -11.10 8.69 -8.38
CA SER A 47 -12.31 9.31 -7.80
C SER A 47 -13.21 10.07 -8.80
N SER A 48 -13.04 9.86 -10.11
CA SER A 48 -13.65 10.68 -11.16
C SER A 48 -15.03 10.18 -11.61
N ASP A 49 -15.40 8.93 -11.30
CA ASP A 49 -16.57 8.25 -11.89
C ASP A 49 -17.50 7.61 -10.84
N GLU A 50 -18.76 7.35 -11.19
CA GLU A 50 -19.72 6.65 -10.32
C GLU A 50 -19.26 5.22 -9.91
N ARG A 51 -18.36 4.64 -10.71
CA ARG A 51 -17.74 3.33 -10.47
C ARG A 51 -16.36 3.43 -9.83
N SER A 52 -16.04 4.57 -9.22
CA SER A 52 -14.78 4.76 -8.49
C SER A 52 -14.57 3.62 -7.47
N PRO A 53 -13.36 3.04 -7.38
CA PRO A 53 -13.03 2.07 -6.37
C PRO A 53 -13.05 2.68 -4.96
N ASP A 54 -13.29 1.84 -3.96
CA ASP A 54 -12.92 2.15 -2.59
C ASP A 54 -11.42 1.89 -2.45
N VAL A 55 -10.68 2.88 -1.95
CA VAL A 55 -9.22 2.85 -1.85
C VAL A 55 -8.80 2.83 -0.38
N LEU A 56 -7.94 1.89 -0.02
CA LEU A 56 -7.27 1.85 1.28
C LEU A 56 -5.77 2.08 1.09
N LEU A 57 -5.30 3.25 1.54
CA LEU A 57 -3.89 3.62 1.47
C LEU A 57 -3.18 3.27 2.77
N PHE A 58 -1.97 2.71 2.66
CA PHE A 58 -1.04 2.47 3.75
C PHE A 58 0.18 3.36 3.56
N ALA A 59 0.49 4.19 4.56
CA ALA A 59 1.65 5.08 4.54
C ALA A 59 2.19 5.36 5.94
N GLY A 60 3.38 5.93 6.00
CA GLY A 60 4.22 6.01 7.19
C GLY A 60 4.66 7.44 7.37
N SER A 61 3.79 8.26 7.94
CA SER A 61 4.14 9.53 8.54
C SER A 61 2.94 10.13 9.28
N LEU A 62 3.21 10.88 10.34
CA LEU A 62 2.24 11.78 11.01
C LEU A 62 1.78 12.94 10.10
N GLU A 63 2.60 13.28 9.09
CA GLU A 63 2.30 14.36 8.14
C GLU A 63 1.21 13.99 7.11
N SER A 64 0.71 12.76 7.16
CA SER A 64 -0.44 12.34 6.37
C SER A 64 -1.72 13.13 6.68
N THR A 65 -1.79 13.71 7.86
CA THR A 65 -2.90 14.57 8.33
C THR A 65 -3.05 15.88 7.55
N GLY A 66 -1.99 16.35 6.86
CA GLY A 66 -1.99 17.60 6.12
C GLY A 66 -2.49 17.49 4.66
N PHE A 67 -2.74 16.28 4.16
CA PHE A 67 -3.14 16.07 2.77
C PHE A 67 -4.65 15.89 2.64
N GLN A 68 -5.25 16.54 1.63
CA GLN A 68 -6.64 16.27 1.26
C GLN A 68 -6.76 14.83 0.74
N ARG A 69 -7.69 14.08 1.32
CA ARG A 69 -8.01 12.72 0.89
C ARG A 69 -9.04 12.77 -0.24
N PRO A 70 -8.79 12.08 -1.37
CA PRO A 70 -9.79 11.91 -2.41
C PRO A 70 -11.04 11.20 -1.88
N ALA A 71 -12.18 11.41 -2.55
CA ALA A 71 -13.41 10.70 -2.23
C ALA A 71 -13.22 9.19 -2.43
N GLY A 72 -13.71 8.41 -1.46
CA GLY A 72 -13.55 6.94 -1.46
C GLY A 72 -12.17 6.46 -1.04
N CYS A 73 -11.28 7.33 -0.54
CA CYS A 73 -9.95 6.94 -0.06
C CYS A 73 -9.82 7.07 1.47
N ASP A 74 -9.63 5.94 2.14
CA ASP A 74 -9.20 5.89 3.54
C ASP A 74 -7.71 5.60 3.67
N LEU A 75 -7.16 5.89 4.85
CA LEU A 75 -5.73 5.82 5.14
C LEU A 75 -5.47 5.11 6.47
N ILE A 76 -4.55 4.15 6.45
CA ILE A 76 -3.95 3.56 7.64
C ILE A 76 -2.50 4.05 7.74
N THR A 77 -2.18 4.68 8.86
CA THR A 77 -0.81 5.09 9.16
C THR A 77 -0.07 3.93 9.81
N LEU A 78 1.10 3.60 9.27
CA LEU A 78 2.02 2.60 9.81
C LEU A 78 3.11 3.26 10.67
N PRO A 79 3.65 2.56 11.67
CA PRO A 79 4.88 2.97 12.36
C PRO A 79 5.95 3.32 11.33
N SER A 80 6.44 4.56 11.36
CA SER A 80 7.32 5.07 10.31
C SER A 80 8.74 4.55 10.49
N LEU A 81 9.41 4.26 9.37
CA LEU A 81 10.84 3.97 9.33
C LEU A 81 11.62 5.24 9.02
N GLN A 82 12.86 5.30 9.49
CA GLN A 82 13.85 6.29 9.09
C GLN A 82 15.07 5.59 8.50
N LYS A 83 15.72 6.25 7.55
CA LYS A 83 17.01 5.83 7.03
C LYS A 83 18.07 6.76 7.61
N SER A 84 19.03 6.20 8.31
CA SER A 84 20.19 6.91 8.85
C SER A 84 21.14 7.35 7.73
N ASP A 85 22.05 8.27 8.02
CA ASP A 85 23.00 8.82 7.04
C ASP A 85 23.97 7.75 6.49
N ASP A 86 24.22 6.70 7.27
CA ASP A 86 24.98 5.51 6.87
C ASP A 86 24.17 4.52 6.01
N GLY A 87 22.89 4.80 5.80
CA GLY A 87 21.98 4.01 5.00
C GLY A 87 21.23 2.91 5.76
N ALA A 88 21.45 2.74 7.06
CA ALA A 88 20.72 1.78 7.88
C ALA A 88 19.26 2.21 8.09
N TYR A 89 18.36 1.23 8.19
CA TYR A 89 16.96 1.49 8.55
C TYR A 89 16.73 1.30 10.04
N GLY A 90 15.83 2.09 10.61
CA GLY A 90 15.38 1.95 11.99
C GLY A 90 13.98 2.52 12.21
N ALA A 91 13.40 2.23 13.37
CA ALA A 91 12.16 2.88 13.79
C ALA A 91 12.36 4.40 13.91
N ARG A 92 11.41 5.19 13.40
CA ARG A 92 11.52 6.66 13.43
C ARG A 92 11.24 7.27 14.80
N GLN A 93 10.31 6.67 15.55
CA GLN A 93 9.79 7.25 16.80
C GLN A 93 9.76 6.26 17.96
N LEU A 94 9.60 4.97 17.68
CA LEU A 94 9.57 3.93 18.69
C LEU A 94 11.00 3.56 19.08
N SER A 95 11.24 3.34 20.37
CA SER A 95 12.50 2.80 20.90
C SER A 95 12.48 1.27 20.82
N VAL A 96 12.45 0.73 19.60
CA VAL A 96 12.42 -0.71 19.31
C VAL A 96 13.39 -1.03 18.17
N GLU A 97 13.81 -2.28 18.08
CA GLU A 97 14.69 -2.73 17.00
C GLU A 97 13.97 -2.73 15.64
N LEU A 98 14.75 -2.71 14.55
CA LEU A 98 14.21 -2.68 13.18
C LEU A 98 13.24 -3.85 12.93
N ASP A 99 13.61 -5.06 13.36
CA ASP A 99 12.79 -6.26 13.15
C ASP A 99 11.45 -6.18 13.89
N GLU A 100 11.42 -5.57 15.08
CA GLU A 100 10.19 -5.39 15.85
C GLU A 100 9.23 -4.41 15.16
N VAL A 101 9.74 -3.28 14.65
CA VAL A 101 8.89 -2.33 13.92
C VAL A 101 8.44 -2.88 12.57
N VAL A 102 9.27 -3.67 11.88
CA VAL A 102 8.89 -4.37 10.66
C VAL A 102 7.78 -5.39 10.95
N GLN A 103 7.91 -6.19 12.01
CA GLN A 103 6.90 -7.16 12.40
C GLN A 103 5.56 -6.50 12.76
N LEU A 104 5.61 -5.36 13.46
CA LEU A 104 4.41 -4.58 13.78
C LEU A 104 3.74 -4.04 12.51
N ARG A 105 4.53 -3.49 11.57
CA ARG A 105 4.03 -3.03 10.27
C ARG A 105 3.35 -4.16 9.49
N SER A 106 4.01 -5.33 9.41
CA SER A 106 3.46 -6.51 8.73
C SER A 106 2.15 -6.97 9.35
N SER A 107 2.07 -7.05 10.68
CA SER A 107 0.85 -7.48 11.37
C SER A 107 -0.34 -6.55 11.10
N ILE A 108 -0.11 -5.24 11.04
CA ILE A 108 -1.14 -4.25 10.69
C ILE A 108 -1.58 -4.42 9.23
N LEU A 109 -0.62 -4.54 8.30
CA LEU A 109 -0.89 -4.74 6.88
C LEU A 109 -1.69 -6.01 6.63
N GLU A 110 -1.26 -7.14 7.17
CA GLU A 110 -1.92 -8.44 7.01
C GLU A 110 -3.36 -8.40 7.53
N SER A 111 -3.56 -7.87 8.74
CA SER A 111 -4.89 -7.77 9.35
C SER A 111 -5.82 -6.88 8.53
N ALA A 112 -5.33 -5.72 8.10
CA ALA A 112 -6.12 -4.78 7.31
C ALA A 112 -6.44 -5.32 5.92
N LEU A 113 -5.48 -5.94 5.24
CA LEU A 113 -5.68 -6.54 3.92
C LEU A 113 -6.65 -7.73 3.99
N ALA A 114 -6.57 -8.57 5.03
CA ALA A 114 -7.50 -9.67 5.24
C ALA A 114 -8.94 -9.18 5.48
N ALA A 115 -9.11 -8.13 6.29
CA ALA A 115 -10.43 -7.56 6.57
C ALA A 115 -11.00 -6.76 5.38
N PHE A 116 -10.17 -5.97 4.70
CA PHE A 116 -10.59 -5.15 3.57
C PHE A 116 -10.85 -6.00 2.32
N ALA A 117 -10.10 -7.09 2.14
CA ALA A 117 -10.17 -7.99 1.00
C ALA A 117 -10.11 -7.24 -0.34
N PRO A 118 -9.00 -6.52 -0.63
CA PRO A 118 -8.86 -5.77 -1.87
C PRO A 118 -8.87 -6.69 -3.08
N ASP A 119 -9.48 -6.21 -4.17
CA ASP A 119 -9.44 -6.89 -5.46
C ASP A 119 -8.06 -6.66 -6.14
N VAL A 120 -7.38 -5.55 -5.82
CA VAL A 120 -6.04 -5.20 -6.31
C VAL A 120 -5.20 -4.60 -5.17
N LEU A 121 -3.96 -5.05 -5.02
CA LEU A 121 -2.93 -4.41 -4.18
C LEU A 121 -1.85 -3.81 -5.07
N ILE A 122 -1.59 -2.52 -4.92
CA ILE A 122 -0.53 -1.78 -5.63
C ILE A 122 0.54 -1.41 -4.59
N VAL A 123 1.80 -1.77 -4.88
CA VAL A 123 2.94 -1.50 -4.00
C VAL A 123 3.91 -0.53 -4.69
N ASP A 124 4.09 0.66 -4.12
CA ASP A 124 5.08 1.64 -4.58
C ASP A 124 6.47 1.27 -4.04
N LYS A 125 7.35 0.84 -4.95
CA LYS A 125 8.79 0.53 -4.77
C LYS A 125 9.10 -0.75 -3.96
N HIS A 126 9.96 -1.61 -4.54
CA HIS A 126 10.51 -2.85 -3.95
C HIS A 126 9.47 -3.68 -3.17
N PRO A 127 8.64 -4.51 -3.82
CA PRO A 127 7.63 -5.33 -3.12
C PRO A 127 8.24 -6.33 -2.12
N LEU A 128 9.56 -6.52 -2.15
CA LEU A 128 10.33 -7.40 -1.25
C LEU A 128 11.34 -6.64 -0.37
N GLY A 129 11.35 -5.30 -0.37
CA GLY A 129 12.44 -4.51 0.22
C GLY A 129 13.73 -4.53 -0.64
N ALA A 130 14.73 -3.78 -0.20
CA ALA A 130 16.11 -3.83 -0.73
C ALA A 130 17.00 -4.56 0.28
#